data_AF-A0A812SYN5-F1
#
_entry.id   AF-A0A812SYN5-F1
#
_cell.length_a   1.000
_cell.length_b   1.000
_cell.length_c   1.000
_cell.angle_alpha   90.00
_cell.angle_beta   90.00
_cell.angle_gamma   90.00
#
_symmetry.space_group_name_H-M   'P 1'
#
loop_
_entity.id
_entity.type
_entity.pdbx_description
1 polymer ?
#
loop_
_entity_poly.entity_id
_entity_poly.type
_entity_poly.pdbx_seq_one_letter_code
_entity_poly.pdbx_strand_id
1 'polypeptide(L)'
;MLAKSCLYLKTWAQRHGLYGQQNGFPSGLGFSCMAIFAAQCLEPPAADHVLEVPELLDISHVHQLREREKTNVEDLSRIVHGIFLFYADVFDWDAEQVSPRLGRRQLRPARSADKVLSIEDPVLPDLDLARPYMNPARSGELRRAFLRTCDLLAQGKWEAAWKPALS
;
A
#
# COMPACT_ATOMS: atom_id res chain seq x y z
N MET A 1 -7.48 -6.61 10.61
CA MET A 1 -7.65 -5.21 10.17
C MET A 1 -6.86 -4.89 8.92
N LEU A 2 -5.58 -5.28 8.88
CA LEU A 2 -4.72 -5.13 7.72
C LEU A 2 -5.28 -5.78 6.44
N ALA A 3 -5.86 -6.99 6.55
CA ALA A 3 -6.50 -7.65 5.41
C ALA A 3 -7.64 -6.79 4.81
N LYS A 4 -8.41 -6.11 5.68
CA LYS A 4 -9.46 -5.18 5.24
C LYS A 4 -8.85 -3.96 4.58
N SER A 5 -7.82 -3.33 5.16
CA SER A 5 -7.19 -2.14 4.53
C SER A 5 -6.57 -2.47 3.16
N CYS A 6 -5.96 -3.64 2.98
CA CYS A 6 -5.51 -4.12 1.67
C CYS A 6 -6.66 -4.24 0.67
N LEU A 7 -7.80 -4.81 1.10
CA LEU A 7 -8.99 -4.90 0.26
C LEU A 7 -9.53 -3.51 -0.10
N TYR A 8 -9.58 -2.58 0.87
CA TYR A 8 -10.00 -1.19 0.62
C TYR A 8 -9.12 -0.50 -0.41
N LEU A 9 -7.80 -0.58 -0.28
CA LEU A 9 -6.88 0.05 -1.22
C LEU A 9 -6.99 -0.56 -2.62
N LYS A 10 -7.11 -1.90 -2.70
CA LYS A 10 -7.35 -2.60 -3.96
C LYS A 10 -8.65 -2.16 -4.63
N THR A 11 -9.76 -2.15 -3.88
CA THR A 11 -11.07 -1.76 -4.43
C THR A 11 -11.11 -0.29 -4.81
N TRP A 12 -10.45 0.59 -4.06
CA TRP A 12 -10.25 1.98 -4.44
C TRP A 12 -9.53 2.06 -5.79
N ALA A 13 -8.36 1.43 -5.94
CA ALA A 13 -7.60 1.47 -7.17
C ALA A 13 -8.40 0.96 -8.38
N GLN A 14 -9.16 -0.12 -8.20
CA GLN A 14 -10.06 -0.65 -9.24
C GLN A 14 -11.12 0.36 -9.68
N ARG A 15 -11.79 1.01 -8.71
CA ARG A 15 -12.84 2.00 -9.00
C ARG A 15 -12.30 3.25 -9.69
N HIS A 16 -11.06 3.61 -9.42
CA HIS A 16 -10.40 4.76 -10.05
C HIS A 16 -9.70 4.43 -11.37
N GLY A 17 -9.78 3.18 -11.86
CA GLY A 17 -9.11 2.78 -13.11
C GLY A 17 -7.59 2.64 -12.98
N LEU A 18 -7.05 2.65 -11.75
CA LEU A 18 -5.62 2.65 -11.43
C LEU A 18 -5.13 1.25 -11.04
N TYR A 19 -5.70 0.21 -11.65
CA TYR A 19 -5.48 -1.17 -11.23
C TYR A 19 -5.14 -2.09 -12.40
N GLY A 20 -4.19 -2.99 -12.16
CA GLY A 20 -3.90 -4.12 -13.04
C GLY A 20 -2.79 -3.83 -14.04
N GLN A 21 -1.91 -4.82 -14.20
CA GLN A 21 -0.70 -4.70 -15.03
C GLN A 21 -1.02 -4.46 -16.49
N GLN A 22 -2.14 -5.00 -16.99
CA GLN A 22 -2.64 -4.76 -18.35
C GLN A 22 -2.95 -3.28 -18.61
N ASN A 23 -3.34 -2.53 -17.57
CA ASN A 23 -3.58 -1.09 -17.63
C ASN A 23 -2.33 -0.27 -17.28
N GLY A 24 -1.22 -0.93 -16.93
CA GLY A 24 0.02 -0.29 -16.51
C GLY A 24 0.12 0.10 -15.05
N PHE A 25 -0.76 -0.42 -14.21
CA PHE A 25 -0.79 -0.14 -12.78
C PHE A 25 -0.48 -1.39 -11.96
N PRO A 26 -0.17 -1.25 -10.66
CA PRO A 26 0.17 -2.38 -9.82
C PRO A 26 -0.95 -3.44 -9.80
N SER A 27 -0.54 -4.69 -9.63
CA SER A 27 -1.47 -5.79 -9.40
C SER A 27 -2.10 -5.70 -8.00
N GLY A 28 -3.05 -6.58 -7.70
CA GLY A 28 -3.59 -6.70 -6.34
C GLY A 28 -2.52 -7.02 -5.30
N LEU A 29 -1.47 -7.77 -5.66
CA LEU A 29 -0.34 -8.01 -4.79
C LEU A 29 0.43 -6.71 -4.54
N GLY A 30 0.75 -5.95 -5.58
CA GLY A 30 1.44 -4.65 -5.46
C GLY A 30 0.69 -3.68 -4.54
N PHE A 31 -0.63 -3.54 -4.70
CA PHE A 31 -1.43 -2.72 -3.78
C PHE A 31 -1.49 -3.27 -2.36
N SER A 32 -1.48 -4.59 -2.18
CA SER A 32 -1.44 -5.19 -0.85
C SER A 32 -0.10 -4.89 -0.17
N CYS A 33 1.01 -5.01 -0.89
CA CYS A 33 2.34 -4.62 -0.42
C CYS A 33 2.37 -3.13 -0.02
N MET A 34 1.78 -2.25 -0.81
CA MET A 34 1.67 -0.82 -0.45
C MET A 34 0.90 -0.60 0.86
N ALA A 35 -0.27 -1.22 1.01
CA ALA A 35 -1.08 -1.08 2.22
C ALA A 35 -0.35 -1.62 3.46
N ILE A 36 0.34 -2.76 3.33
CA ILE A 36 1.12 -3.36 4.42
C ILE A 36 2.27 -2.44 4.84
N PHE A 37 3.06 -1.99 3.87
CA PHE A 37 4.20 -1.13 4.13
C PHE A 37 3.81 0.19 4.80
N ALA A 38 2.78 0.86 4.28
CA ALA A 38 2.28 2.09 4.90
C ALA A 38 1.79 1.85 6.34
N ALA A 39 1.06 0.75 6.59
CA ALA A 39 0.61 0.38 7.92
C ALA A 39 1.76 0.08 8.90
N GLN A 40 2.87 -0.51 8.42
CA GLN A 40 4.08 -0.72 9.22
C GLN A 40 4.80 0.60 9.56
N CYS A 41 4.65 1.63 8.70
CA CYS A 41 5.27 2.94 8.90
C CYS A 41 4.42 3.93 9.72
N LEU A 42 3.22 3.55 10.16
CA LEU A 42 2.39 4.40 11.03
C LEU A 42 2.94 4.46 12.46
N GLU A 43 2.56 5.50 13.20
CA GLU A 43 2.87 5.65 14.64
C GLU A 43 1.56 5.76 15.45
N PRO A 44 1.23 4.78 16.32
CA PRO A 44 1.88 3.47 16.45
C PRO A 44 1.66 2.60 15.19
N PRO A 45 2.56 1.63 14.91
CA PRO A 45 2.45 0.78 13.74
C PRO A 45 1.17 -0.05 13.80
N ALA A 46 0.47 -0.12 12.66
CA ALA A 46 -0.76 -0.88 12.49
C ALA A 46 -0.54 -2.28 11.90
N ALA A 47 0.70 -2.58 11.52
CA ALA A 47 1.16 -3.88 11.05
C ALA A 47 2.56 -4.15 11.61
N ASP A 48 2.80 -5.39 12.03
CA ASP A 48 4.10 -5.80 12.58
C ASP A 48 5.18 -5.88 11.50
N HIS A 49 6.44 -5.73 11.92
CA HIS A 49 7.60 -6.01 11.08
C HIS A 49 7.86 -7.52 11.04
N VAL A 50 7.98 -8.09 9.85
CA VAL A 50 8.38 -9.50 9.70
C VAL A 50 9.90 -9.54 9.65
N LEU A 51 10.54 -9.51 10.82
CA LEU A 51 12.01 -9.56 10.90
C LEU A 51 12.55 -10.96 10.59
N GLU A 52 11.78 -12.00 10.92
CA GLU A 52 12.09 -13.39 10.62
C GLU A 52 10.79 -14.11 10.26
N VAL A 53 10.77 -14.83 9.13
CA VAL A 53 9.70 -15.78 8.82
C VAL A 53 10.07 -17.07 9.55
N PRO A 54 9.34 -17.48 10.60
CA PRO A 54 9.65 -18.72 11.30
C PRO A 54 9.60 -19.89 10.32
N GLU A 55 10.50 -20.86 10.48
CA GLU A 55 10.47 -22.13 9.74
C GLU A 55 9.06 -22.73 9.85
N LEU A 56 8.34 -22.77 8.71
CA LEU A 56 6.95 -23.20 8.51
C LEU A 56 6.25 -23.67 9.80
N LEU A 57 5.84 -22.70 10.63
CA LEU A 57 5.25 -23.01 11.93
C LEU A 57 3.83 -23.54 11.79
N ASP A 58 3.53 -24.49 12.67
CA ASP A 58 2.25 -25.11 12.98
C ASP A 58 1.03 -24.18 12.77
N ILE A 59 -0.01 -24.73 12.12
CA ILE A 59 -1.29 -24.08 11.79
C ILE A 59 -1.94 -23.40 13.01
N SER A 60 -1.63 -23.87 14.22
CA SER A 60 -2.05 -23.26 15.48
C SER A 60 -1.71 -21.75 15.61
N HIS A 61 -0.60 -21.28 15.03
CA HIS A 61 -0.24 -19.85 15.01
C HIS A 61 -1.18 -19.01 14.14
N VAL A 62 -1.69 -19.57 13.04
CA VAL A 62 -2.63 -18.87 12.14
C VAL A 62 -3.94 -18.54 12.86
N HIS A 63 -4.40 -19.43 13.74
CA HIS A 63 -5.61 -19.19 14.54
C HIS A 63 -5.42 -18.06 15.55
N GLN A 64 -4.25 -17.98 16.20
CA GLN A 64 -3.94 -16.89 17.16
C GLN A 64 -3.89 -15.52 16.47
N LEU A 65 -3.35 -15.45 15.25
CA LEU A 65 -3.34 -14.23 14.45
C LEU A 65 -4.76 -13.76 14.07
N ARG A 66 -5.67 -14.70 13.76
CA ARG A 66 -7.07 -14.38 13.44
C ARG A 66 -7.85 -13.82 14.63
N GLU A 67 -7.59 -14.31 15.85
CA GLU A 67 -8.25 -13.79 17.05
C GLU A 67 -7.80 -12.36 17.38
N ARG A 68 -6.53 -12.02 17.14
CA ARG A 68 -6.03 -10.63 17.25
C ARG A 68 -6.75 -9.66 16.31
N GLU A 69 -7.17 -10.11 15.11
CA GLU A 69 -7.87 -9.25 14.14
C GLU A 69 -9.30 -8.85 14.52
N LYS A 70 -9.94 -9.51 15.51
CA LYS A 70 -11.35 -9.26 15.86
C LYS A 70 -11.60 -7.96 16.65
N THR A 71 -10.55 -7.27 17.10
CA THR A 71 -10.68 -6.06 17.92
C THR A 71 -10.57 -4.78 17.07
N ASN A 72 -11.49 -3.85 17.30
CA ASN A 72 -11.61 -2.48 16.78
C ASN A 72 -11.94 -2.24 15.29
N VAL A 73 -13.23 -2.01 15.00
CA VAL A 73 -13.68 -1.35 13.76
C VAL A 73 -13.26 0.12 13.69
N GLU A 74 -13.15 0.81 14.84
CA GLU A 74 -12.70 2.20 14.92
C GLU A 74 -11.28 2.42 14.38
N ASP A 75 -10.44 1.38 14.37
CA ASP A 75 -9.10 1.46 13.80
C ASP A 75 -9.08 1.42 12.26
N LEU A 76 -10.15 0.96 11.57
CA LEU A 76 -10.08 0.77 10.11
C LEU A 76 -10.03 2.09 9.37
N SER A 77 -10.91 3.01 9.73
CA SER A 77 -10.95 4.35 9.11
C SER A 77 -9.64 5.10 9.37
N ARG A 78 -9.10 4.99 10.59
CA ARG A 78 -7.79 5.57 10.95
C ARG A 78 -6.67 4.98 10.09
N ILE A 79 -6.59 3.65 9.97
CA ILE A 79 -5.57 2.96 9.16
C ILE A 79 -5.70 3.32 7.68
N VAL A 80 -6.91 3.26 7.13
CA VAL A 80 -7.15 3.59 5.72
C VAL A 80 -6.77 5.04 5.44
N HIS A 81 -7.20 5.98 6.27
CA HIS A 81 -6.80 7.38 6.12
C HIS A 81 -5.27 7.55 6.24
N GLY A 82 -4.65 6.89 7.22
CA GLY A 82 -3.19 6.89 7.41
C GLY A 82 -2.43 6.38 6.18
N ILE A 83 -2.92 5.34 5.51
CA ILE A 83 -2.32 4.82 4.27
C ILE A 83 -2.38 5.89 3.15
N PHE A 84 -3.52 6.56 2.97
CA PHE A 84 -3.64 7.61 1.96
C PHE A 84 -2.75 8.81 2.27
N LEU A 85 -2.73 9.26 3.52
CA LEU A 85 -1.86 10.35 3.98
C LEU A 85 -0.38 10.00 3.77
N PHE A 86 0.01 8.77 4.12
CA PHE A 86 1.39 8.31 3.95
C PHE A 86 1.83 8.42 2.48
N TYR A 87 1.05 7.93 1.54
CA TYR A 87 1.39 8.01 0.11
C TYR A 87 1.18 9.38 -0.52
N ALA A 88 0.35 10.23 0.08
CA ALA A 88 0.13 11.60 -0.38
C ALA A 88 1.30 12.52 0.02
N ASP A 89 1.77 12.40 1.26
CA ASP A 89 2.62 13.43 1.90
C ASP A 89 3.94 12.92 2.48
N VAL A 90 4.01 11.66 2.91
CA VAL A 90 5.17 11.14 3.66
C VAL A 90 6.14 10.36 2.76
N PHE A 91 5.62 9.50 1.90
CA PHE A 91 6.40 8.63 1.02
C PHE A 91 6.98 9.43 -0.15
N ASP A 92 8.31 9.41 -0.30
CA ASP A 92 8.99 10.02 -1.43
C ASP A 92 8.98 9.06 -2.63
N TRP A 93 8.03 9.28 -3.55
CA TRP A 93 7.86 8.52 -4.78
C TRP A 93 9.11 8.52 -5.69
N ASP A 94 9.99 9.51 -5.54
CA ASP A 94 11.19 9.71 -6.34
C ASP A 94 12.44 9.08 -5.69
N ALA A 95 12.45 8.90 -4.38
CA ALA A 95 13.62 8.38 -3.66
C ALA A 95 13.41 7.02 -3.00
N GLU A 96 12.19 6.63 -2.64
CA GLU A 96 11.92 5.47 -1.79
C GLU A 96 11.38 4.25 -2.54
N GLN A 97 11.52 3.09 -1.89
CA GLN A 97 10.94 1.83 -2.32
C GLN A 97 9.95 1.32 -1.28
N VAL A 98 8.79 0.85 -1.72
CA VAL A 98 7.84 0.12 -0.86
C VAL A 98 8.44 -1.25 -0.55
N SER A 99 8.84 -1.49 0.70
CA SER A 99 9.41 -2.77 1.15
C SER A 99 8.66 -3.31 2.38
N PRO A 100 7.62 -4.15 2.15
CA PRO A 100 6.87 -4.77 3.24
C PRO A 100 7.73 -5.71 4.10
N ARG A 101 8.79 -6.27 3.49
CA ARG A 101 9.75 -7.17 4.13
C ARG A 101 10.56 -6.44 5.20
N LEU A 102 11.09 -5.26 4.88
CA LEU A 102 11.84 -4.47 5.86
C LEU A 102 10.92 -3.69 6.80
N GLY A 103 9.71 -3.36 6.34
CA GLY A 103 8.71 -2.63 7.12
C GLY A 103 9.16 -1.26 7.61
N ARG A 104 10.18 -0.68 6.98
CA ARG A 104 10.71 0.65 7.28
C ARG A 104 11.10 1.36 6.00
N ARG A 105 11.05 2.68 6.05
CA ARG A 105 11.47 3.58 4.98
C ARG A 105 12.90 3.31 4.54
N GLN A 106 13.11 3.24 3.23
CA GLN A 106 14.43 3.07 2.64
C GLN A 106 14.49 3.72 1.25
N LEU A 107 15.70 4.11 0.87
CA LEU A 107 15.97 4.58 -0.49
C LEU A 107 15.90 3.41 -1.47
N ARG A 108 15.37 3.65 -2.67
CA ARG A 108 15.42 2.68 -3.76
C ARG A 108 16.86 2.44 -4.21
N PRO A 109 17.19 1.23 -4.71
CA PRO A 109 18.47 0.99 -5.37
C PRO A 109 18.68 1.96 -6.55
N ALA A 110 19.89 2.48 -6.73
CA ALA A 110 20.21 3.48 -7.77
C ALA A 110 19.86 3.04 -9.20
N ARG A 111 19.84 1.72 -9.46
CA ARG A 111 19.45 1.14 -10.77
C ARG A 111 17.97 1.33 -11.11
N SER A 112 17.15 1.76 -10.15
CA SER A 112 15.70 1.93 -10.30
C SER A 112 15.25 3.41 -10.27
N ALA A 113 16.15 4.36 -10.53
CA ALA A 113 15.93 5.80 -10.37
C ALA A 113 15.18 6.50 -11.53
N ASP A 114 14.17 5.85 -12.11
CA ASP A 114 13.35 6.37 -13.22
C ASP A 114 12.14 7.20 -12.76
N LYS A 115 12.10 7.61 -11.48
CA LYS A 115 11.00 8.39 -10.89
C LYS A 115 9.62 7.71 -11.01
N VAL A 116 9.61 6.38 -11.09
CA VAL A 116 8.38 5.59 -11.00
C VAL A 116 8.25 4.97 -9.61
N LEU A 117 7.02 4.66 -9.20
CA LEU A 117 6.77 3.85 -8.01
C LEU A 117 7.60 2.56 -8.09
N SER A 118 8.31 2.23 -7.01
CA SER A 118 9.06 0.97 -6.86
C SER A 118 8.47 0.17 -5.70
N ILE A 119 8.14 -1.10 -5.95
CA ILE A 119 7.56 -1.99 -4.95
C ILE A 119 8.40 -3.27 -4.91
N GLU A 120 9.07 -3.54 -3.81
CA GLU A 120 9.79 -4.79 -3.59
C GLU A 120 8.80 -5.97 -3.50
N ASP A 121 9.08 -7.07 -4.20
CA ASP A 121 8.44 -8.35 -3.91
C ASP A 121 8.98 -8.91 -2.58
N PRO A 122 8.12 -9.25 -1.61
CA PRO A 122 8.57 -9.66 -0.28
C PRO A 122 9.28 -11.03 -0.26
N VAL A 123 9.13 -11.85 -1.31
CA VAL A 123 9.76 -13.18 -1.46
C VAL A 123 10.98 -13.11 -2.38
N LEU A 124 10.93 -12.27 -3.42
CA LEU A 124 12.01 -12.07 -4.38
C LEU A 124 12.49 -10.61 -4.35
N PRO A 125 13.36 -10.19 -3.40
CA PRO A 125 13.69 -8.77 -3.17
C PRO A 125 14.26 -8.01 -4.39
N ASP A 126 14.86 -8.73 -5.33
CA ASP A 126 15.39 -8.15 -6.56
C ASP A 126 14.30 -7.88 -7.63
N LEU A 127 13.07 -8.35 -7.40
CA LEU A 127 11.92 -8.14 -8.28
C LEU A 127 11.15 -6.88 -7.85
N ASP A 128 11.03 -5.92 -8.77
CA ASP A 128 10.17 -4.75 -8.60
C ASP A 128 8.77 -5.05 -9.16
N LEU A 129 7.80 -5.18 -8.26
CA LEU A 129 6.41 -5.46 -8.57
C LEU A 129 5.74 -4.35 -9.38
N ALA A 130 6.25 -3.13 -9.47
CA ALA A 130 5.68 -2.08 -10.32
C ALA A 130 6.21 -2.15 -11.77
N ARG A 131 7.29 -2.90 -12.02
CA ARG A 131 7.94 -3.00 -13.33
C ARG A 131 7.53 -4.29 -14.05
N PRO A 132 7.57 -4.31 -15.40
CA PRO A 132 8.00 -3.24 -16.31
C PRO A 132 6.88 -2.29 -16.77
N TYR A 133 5.67 -2.40 -16.20
CA TYR A 133 4.46 -1.81 -16.78
C TYR A 133 4.12 -0.40 -16.27
N MET A 134 4.65 0.00 -15.11
CA MET A 134 4.57 1.36 -14.60
C MET A 134 5.53 2.28 -15.37
N ASN A 135 5.07 3.47 -15.73
CA ASN A 135 5.89 4.52 -16.34
C ASN A 135 5.72 5.84 -15.56
N PRO A 136 6.53 6.87 -15.83
CA PRO A 136 6.46 8.13 -15.08
C PRO A 136 5.08 8.81 -15.12
N ALA A 137 4.39 8.76 -16.27
CA ALA A 137 3.07 9.35 -16.42
C ALA A 137 2.03 8.67 -15.51
N ARG A 138 2.00 7.33 -15.51
CA ARG A 138 1.10 6.51 -14.68
C ARG A 138 1.44 6.61 -13.18
N SER A 139 2.74 6.66 -12.86
CA SER A 139 3.20 6.89 -11.48
C SER A 139 2.69 8.24 -10.97
N GLY A 140 2.84 9.30 -11.78
CA GLY A 140 2.31 10.61 -11.48
C GLY A 140 0.79 10.66 -11.38
N GLU A 141 0.07 9.90 -12.22
CA GLU A 141 -1.39 9.76 -12.13
C GLU A 141 -1.83 9.11 -10.83
N LEU A 142 -1.19 7.99 -10.45
CA LEU A 142 -1.46 7.30 -9.20
C LEU A 142 -1.18 8.20 -8.00
N ARG A 143 -0.05 8.91 -7.98
CA ARG A 143 0.29 9.89 -6.93
C ARG A 143 -0.78 10.99 -6.81
N ARG A 144 -1.22 11.57 -7.93
CA ARG A 144 -2.31 12.57 -7.93
C ARG A 144 -3.62 12.00 -7.39
N ALA A 145 -3.91 10.73 -7.67
CA ALA A 145 -5.09 10.08 -7.11
C ALA A 145 -4.99 9.91 -5.59
N PHE A 146 -3.84 9.51 -5.06
CA PHE A 146 -3.60 9.46 -3.61
C PHE A 146 -3.80 10.83 -2.96
N LEU A 147 -3.21 11.90 -3.53
CA LEU A 147 -3.38 13.28 -3.05
C LEU A 147 -4.87 13.68 -3.00
N ARG A 148 -5.59 13.54 -4.11
CA ARG A 148 -7.02 13.87 -4.18
C ARG A 148 -7.85 13.07 -3.19
N THR A 149 -7.58 11.78 -3.04
CA THR A 149 -8.29 10.93 -2.10
C THR A 149 -8.00 11.33 -0.66
N CYS A 150 -6.74 11.64 -0.33
CA CYS A 150 -6.37 12.16 0.98
C CYS A 150 -7.13 13.44 1.32
N ASP A 151 -7.20 14.40 0.38
CA ASP A 151 -7.93 15.66 0.56
C ASP A 151 -9.43 15.42 0.84
N LEU A 152 -10.05 14.47 0.15
CA LEU A 152 -11.46 14.12 0.35
C LEU A 152 -11.68 13.47 1.73
N LEU A 153 -10.77 12.58 2.15
CA LEU A 153 -10.84 11.92 3.46
C LEU A 153 -10.65 12.93 4.61
N ALA A 154 -9.73 13.88 4.48
CA ALA A 154 -9.52 14.96 5.45
C ALA A 154 -10.76 15.85 5.63
N GLN A 155 -11.59 15.99 4.58
CA GLN A 155 -12.87 16.71 4.61
C GLN A 155 -14.04 15.85 5.10
N GLY A 156 -13.81 14.60 5.51
CA GLY A 156 -14.86 13.65 5.89
C GLY A 156 -15.71 13.15 4.71
N LYS A 157 -15.31 13.40 3.46
CA LYS A 157 -16.05 13.03 2.23
C LYS A 157 -15.74 11.60 1.78
N TRP A 158 -15.97 10.64 2.67
CA TRP A 158 -15.67 9.21 2.44
C TRP A 158 -16.36 8.63 1.19
N GLU A 159 -17.61 8.98 0.95
CA GLU A 159 -18.32 8.48 -0.24
C GLU A 159 -17.72 9.02 -1.55
N ALA A 160 -17.30 10.29 -1.56
CA ALA A 160 -16.69 10.90 -2.73
C ALA A 160 -15.31 10.32 -3.01
N ALA A 161 -14.53 10.03 -1.96
CA ALA A 161 -13.24 9.36 -2.07
C ALA A 161 -13.34 8.01 -2.82
N TRP A 162 -14.47 7.31 -2.68
CA TRP A 162 -14.71 5.99 -3.26
C TRP A 162 -15.44 5.98 -4.61
N LYS A 163 -15.83 7.14 -5.12
CA LYS A 163 -16.39 7.28 -6.47
C LYS A 163 -15.26 7.61 -7.45
N PRO A 164 -15.29 7.06 -8.69
CA PRO A 164 -14.39 7.52 -9.74
C PRO A 164 -14.58 9.03 -9.92
N ALA A 165 -13.49 9.76 -10.20
CA ALA A 165 -13.64 11.11 -10.70
C ALA A 165 -14.46 11.02 -12.00
N LEU A 166 -15.60 11.71 -12.07
CA LEU A 166 -16.38 11.79 -13.29
C LEU A 166 -15.45 12.35 -14.38
N SER A 167 -15.15 11.51 -15.38
CA SER A 167 -14.33 11.85 -16.55
C SER A 167 -15.03 12.88 -17.42
#